data_AF-A0A2N4YW14-F1
#
_entry.id   AF-A0A2N4YW14-F1
#
_cell.length_a   1.000
_cell.length_b   1.000
_cell.length_c   1.000
_cell.angle_alpha   90.00
_cell.angle_beta   90.00
_cell.angle_gamma   90.00
#
_symmetry.space_group_name_H-M   'P 1'
#
loop_
_entity.id
_entity.type
_entity.pdbx_description
1 polymer ?
#
loop_
_entity_poly.entity_id
_entity_poly.type
_entity_poly.pdbx_seq_one_letter_code
_entity_poly.pdbx_strand_id
1 'polypeptide(L)'
;MERVLIVNADDFGLSKGQNYGIIEACRNGVVTSTTALVNGAAIDHAAQLSRSTPELAVGMHFVLTLGEPLSAMPGLTREGRLGKWIWQQAEEGRLPLEEIAHELACQYRRFVDLFGHEPTHLDSHHHVHM
;
A
#
# COMPACT_ATOMS: atom_id res chain seq x y z
N MET A 1 25.37 20.84 7.34
CA MET A 1 24.31 19.83 7.47
C MET A 1 24.23 19.09 6.16
N GLU A 2 24.23 17.76 6.23
CA GLU A 2 24.01 16.90 5.07
C GLU A 2 22.52 16.92 4.71
N ARG A 3 22.20 16.97 3.41
CA ARG A 3 20.81 16.93 2.94
C ARG A 3 20.47 15.48 2.61
N VAL A 4 19.43 14.95 3.23
CA VAL A 4 18.95 13.58 3.01
C VAL A 4 17.66 13.63 2.20
N LEU A 5 17.53 12.77 1.20
CA LEU A 5 16.35 12.62 0.35
C LEU A 5 15.95 11.15 0.29
N ILE A 6 14.69 10.86 0.57
CA ILE A 6 14.06 9.56 0.32
C ILE A 6 13.28 9.68 -0.99
N VAL A 7 13.56 8.79 -1.93
CA VAL A 7 12.78 8.69 -3.17
C VAL A 7 11.92 7.44 -3.08
N ASN A 8 10.65 7.64 -2.74
CA ASN A 8 9.66 6.58 -2.66
C ASN A 8 8.95 6.39 -4.01
N ALA A 9 8.83 5.15 -4.46
CA ALA A 9 7.95 4.79 -5.56
C ALA A 9 6.69 4.11 -5.01
N ASP A 10 5.53 4.69 -5.27
CA ASP A 10 4.26 4.16 -4.78
C ASP A 10 3.80 2.94 -5.60
N ASP A 11 2.78 2.24 -5.09
CA ASP A 11 2.02 1.21 -5.79
C ASP A 11 2.76 -0.12 -6.07
N PHE A 12 3.72 -0.49 -5.23
CA PHE A 12 4.33 -1.83 -5.32
C PHE A 12 3.29 -2.91 -5.00
N GLY A 13 3.13 -3.89 -5.89
CA GLY A 13 2.08 -4.89 -5.81
C GLY A 13 0.82 -4.58 -6.63
N LEU A 14 0.71 -3.40 -7.27
CA LEU A 14 -0.42 -3.08 -8.14
C LEU A 14 -0.52 -4.02 -9.36
N SER A 15 0.59 -4.18 -10.06
CA SER A 15 0.71 -5.04 -11.25
C SER A 15 2.14 -5.53 -11.41
N LYS A 16 2.35 -6.62 -12.17
CA LYS A 16 3.71 -7.11 -12.43
C LYS A 16 4.57 -6.07 -13.16
N GLY A 17 3.98 -5.31 -14.09
CA GLY A 17 4.67 -4.24 -14.81
C GLY A 17 5.14 -3.13 -13.86
N GLN A 18 4.28 -2.70 -12.93
CA GLN A 18 4.63 -1.71 -11.92
C GLN A 18 5.78 -2.21 -11.03
N ASN A 19 5.69 -3.47 -10.57
CA ASN A 19 6.73 -4.06 -9.73
C ASN A 19 8.08 -4.09 -10.45
N TYR A 20 8.13 -4.51 -11.72
CA TYR A 20 9.37 -4.51 -12.47
C TYR A 20 9.93 -3.10 -12.67
N GLY A 21 9.06 -2.12 -12.96
CA GLY A 21 9.47 -0.73 -13.08
C GLY A 21 10.10 -0.18 -11.79
N ILE A 22 9.52 -0.50 -10.63
CA ILE A 22 10.05 -0.10 -9.32
C ILE A 22 11.41 -0.75 -9.05
N ILE A 23 11.54 -2.05 -9.30
CA ILE A 23 12.81 -2.77 -9.12
C ILE A 23 13.88 -2.23 -10.07
N GLU A 24 13.53 -1.95 -11.33
CA GLU A 24 14.44 -1.35 -12.30
C GLU A 24 14.88 0.05 -11.86
N ALA A 25 13.96 0.89 -11.38
CA ALA A 25 14.25 2.22 -10.89
C ALA A 25 15.07 2.24 -9.59
N CYS A 26 15.00 1.16 -8.80
CA CYS A 26 15.86 0.97 -7.63
C CYS A 26 17.27 0.53 -8.03
N ARG A 27 17.38 -0.48 -8.90
CA ARG A 27 18.69 -1.04 -9.32
C ARG A 27 19.49 -0.10 -10.22
N ASN A 28 18.80 0.62 -11.11
CA ASN A 28 19.41 1.42 -12.17
C ASN A 28 19.02 2.90 -12.11
N GLY A 29 18.41 3.35 -11.00
CA GLY A 29 17.93 4.71 -10.83
C GLY A 29 18.19 5.26 -9.43
N VAL A 30 17.29 6.13 -8.98
CA VAL A 30 17.43 6.86 -7.70
C VAL A 30 16.41 6.43 -6.65
N VAL A 31 15.54 5.46 -6.96
CA VAL A 31 14.52 4.98 -6.01
C VAL A 31 15.21 4.22 -4.89
N THR A 32 14.96 4.64 -3.65
CA THR A 32 15.52 4.03 -2.44
C THR A 32 14.46 3.39 -1.56
N SER A 33 13.19 3.67 -1.83
CA SER A 33 12.05 3.23 -1.03
C SER A 33 10.85 2.93 -1.91
N THR A 34 9.96 2.06 -1.44
CA THR A 34 8.65 1.83 -2.05
C THR A 34 7.61 1.50 -0.99
N THR A 35 6.33 1.68 -1.33
CA THR A 35 5.20 1.33 -0.45
C THR A 35 4.26 0.34 -1.15
N ALA A 36 3.93 -0.74 -0.42
CA ALA A 36 3.24 -1.89 -1.00
C ALA A 36 1.73 -1.86 -0.77
N LEU A 37 0.96 -2.04 -1.86
CA LEU A 37 -0.49 -2.23 -1.86
C LEU A 37 -0.81 -3.69 -1.53
N VAL A 38 -1.05 -4.01 -0.26
CA VAL A 38 -1.16 -5.42 0.17
C VAL A 38 -2.40 -6.16 -0.34
N ASN A 39 -3.42 -5.43 -0.79
CA ASN A 39 -4.58 -5.98 -1.51
C ASN A 39 -4.41 -5.93 -3.04
N GLY A 40 -3.24 -5.49 -3.54
CA GLY A 40 -2.93 -5.40 -4.96
C GLY A 40 -2.80 -6.76 -5.63
N ALA A 41 -3.21 -6.85 -6.89
CA ALA A 41 -3.28 -8.10 -7.64
C ALA A 41 -1.92 -8.78 -7.88
N ALA A 42 -0.82 -8.04 -7.74
CA ALA A 42 0.54 -8.53 -7.93
C ALA A 42 1.39 -8.44 -6.65
N ILE A 43 0.77 -8.40 -5.47
CA ILE A 43 1.50 -8.26 -4.21
C ILE A 43 2.44 -9.44 -3.92
N ASP A 44 2.04 -10.69 -4.21
CA ASP A 44 2.90 -11.86 -4.01
C ASP A 44 4.17 -11.78 -4.88
N HIS A 45 4.02 -11.25 -6.10
CA HIS A 45 5.12 -11.00 -7.01
C HIS A 45 6.04 -9.88 -6.48
N ALA A 46 5.48 -8.84 -5.87
CA ALA A 46 6.25 -7.77 -5.22
C ALA A 46 7.08 -8.32 -4.04
N ALA A 47 6.46 -9.12 -3.17
CA ALA A 47 7.14 -9.77 -2.05
C ALA A 47 8.24 -10.75 -2.51
N GLN A 48 8.05 -11.42 -3.66
CA GLN A 48 9.11 -12.24 -4.25
C GLN A 48 10.30 -11.40 -4.74
N LEU A 49 10.02 -10.29 -5.42
CA LEU A 49 11.06 -9.42 -5.95
C LEU A 49 11.85 -8.71 -4.85
N SER A 50 11.18 -8.25 -3.77
CA SER A 50 11.85 -7.58 -2.66
C SER A 50 12.91 -8.46 -1.98
N ARG A 51 12.67 -9.78 -1.88
CA ARG A 51 13.68 -10.74 -1.36
C ARG A 51 14.97 -10.77 -2.18
N SER A 52 14.90 -10.39 -3.46
CA SER A 52 16.06 -10.32 -4.37
C SER A 52 16.64 -8.91 -4.52
N THR A 53 16.13 -7.94 -3.75
CA THR A 53 16.53 -6.52 -3.80
C THR A 53 16.56 -5.95 -2.38
N PRO A 54 17.46 -6.45 -1.49
CA PRO A 54 17.51 -6.06 -0.08
C PRO A 54 17.85 -4.57 0.15
N GLU A 55 18.37 -3.87 -0.86
CA GLU A 55 18.64 -2.44 -0.84
C GLU A 55 17.38 -1.56 -0.92
N LEU A 56 16.25 -2.12 -1.38
CA LEU A 56 14.98 -1.41 -1.48
C LEU A 56 14.24 -1.44 -0.14
N ALA A 57 14.09 -0.29 0.51
CA ALA A 57 13.23 -0.20 1.69
C ALA A 57 11.76 -0.38 1.29
N VAL A 58 11.02 -1.25 2.00
CA VAL A 58 9.61 -1.51 1.71
C VAL A 58 8.73 -1.09 2.89
N GLY A 59 7.91 -0.08 2.67
CA GLY A 59 6.82 0.34 3.55
C GLY A 59 5.46 -0.22 3.09
N MET A 60 4.41 0.09 3.83
CA MET A 60 3.04 -0.32 3.50
C MET A 60 2.22 0.88 3.01
N HIS A 61 1.53 0.69 1.88
CA HIS A 61 0.64 1.66 1.27
C HIS A 61 -0.81 1.29 1.60
N PHE A 62 -1.42 1.96 2.58
CA PHE A 62 -2.80 1.66 2.95
C PHE A 62 -3.78 1.88 1.80
N VAL A 63 -4.73 0.96 1.63
CA VAL A 63 -5.67 0.98 0.50
C VAL A 63 -7.11 1.02 0.98
N LEU A 64 -7.78 2.15 0.74
CA LEU A 64 -9.21 2.33 1.04
C LEU A 64 -10.01 2.77 -0.20
N THR A 65 -9.38 2.80 -1.38
CA THR A 65 -9.96 3.39 -2.62
C THR A 65 -9.82 2.51 -3.86
N LEU A 66 -9.25 1.32 -3.73
CA LEU A 66 -8.96 0.43 -4.87
C LEU A 66 -9.11 -1.04 -4.46
N GLY A 67 -9.68 -1.83 -5.36
CA GLY A 67 -9.75 -3.29 -5.21
C GLY A 67 -10.78 -3.74 -4.17
N GLU A 68 -10.63 -4.97 -3.71
CA GLU A 68 -11.42 -5.55 -2.62
C GLU A 68 -10.67 -5.35 -1.29
N PRO A 69 -11.37 -5.09 -0.17
CA PRO A 69 -10.75 -5.07 1.15
C PRO A 69 -10.36 -6.48 1.62
N LEU A 70 -9.55 -6.57 2.66
CA LEU A 70 -9.18 -7.84 3.30
C LEU A 70 -10.19 -8.27 4.37
N SER A 71 -11.05 -7.36 4.81
CA SER A 71 -12.10 -7.57 5.79
C SER A 71 -13.45 -7.05 5.30
N ALA A 72 -14.53 -7.40 6.01
CA ALA A 72 -15.86 -6.91 5.66
C ALA A 72 -15.98 -5.41 5.96
N MET A 73 -16.26 -4.61 4.93
CA MET A 73 -16.42 -3.16 5.05
C MET A 73 -17.74 -2.67 4.43
N PRO A 74 -18.92 -3.09 4.94
CA PRO A 74 -20.21 -2.72 4.36
C PRO A 74 -20.51 -1.22 4.39
N GLY A 75 -19.90 -0.45 5.32
CA GLY A 75 -20.06 0.99 5.40
C GLY A 75 -19.29 1.76 4.33
N LEU A 76 -18.22 1.15 3.77
CA LEU A 76 -17.34 1.79 2.81
C LEU A 76 -17.39 1.16 1.41
N THR A 77 -17.66 -0.14 1.27
CA THR A 77 -17.62 -0.80 -0.04
C THR A 77 -18.90 -0.62 -0.85
N ARG A 78 -18.77 -0.68 -2.18
CA ARG A 78 -19.89 -0.77 -3.12
C ARG A 78 -19.63 -1.98 -4.00
N GLU A 79 -20.57 -2.92 -4.04
CA GLU A 79 -20.41 -4.21 -4.75
C GLU A 79 -19.13 -4.96 -4.31
N GLY A 80 -18.79 -4.88 -3.01
CA GLY A 80 -17.60 -5.51 -2.44
C GLY A 80 -16.27 -4.81 -2.75
N ARG A 81 -16.29 -3.70 -3.49
CA ARG A 81 -15.08 -2.97 -3.89
C ARG A 81 -14.93 -1.67 -3.13
N LEU A 82 -13.69 -1.24 -2.95
CA LEU A 82 -13.29 0.08 -2.46
C LEU A 82 -13.26 1.08 -3.62
N GLY A 83 -13.41 2.37 -3.32
CA GLY A 83 -13.44 3.41 -4.34
C GLY A 83 -13.30 4.82 -3.78
N LYS A 84 -13.12 5.80 -4.67
CA LYS A 84 -12.87 7.21 -4.32
C LYS A 84 -14.04 7.92 -3.63
N TRP A 85 -15.19 7.27 -3.46
CA TRP A 85 -16.32 7.82 -2.70
C TRP A 85 -16.04 7.94 -1.20
N ILE A 86 -14.93 7.38 -0.68
CA ILE A 86 -14.47 7.65 0.68
C ILE A 86 -14.35 9.15 0.95
N TRP A 87 -13.91 9.94 -0.04
CA TRP A 87 -13.75 11.39 0.09
C TRP A 87 -15.07 12.08 0.39
N GLN A 88 -16.11 11.71 -0.36
CA GLN A 88 -17.46 12.20 -0.10
C GLN A 88 -17.95 11.79 1.31
N GLN A 89 -17.72 10.53 1.73
CA GLN A 89 -18.09 10.11 3.08
C GLN A 89 -17.30 10.85 4.18
N ALA A 90 -16.05 11.21 3.93
CA ALA A 90 -15.21 12.00 4.82
C ALA A 90 -15.75 13.42 4.98
N GLU A 91 -16.05 14.09 3.87
CA GLU A 91 -16.67 15.43 3.85
C GLU A 91 -18.01 15.46 4.61
N GLU A 92 -18.79 14.38 4.50
CA GLU A 92 -20.07 14.24 5.18
C GLU A 92 -19.95 13.74 6.64
N GLY A 93 -18.74 13.44 7.13
CA GLY A 93 -18.51 12.93 8.49
C GLY A 93 -19.08 11.53 8.73
N ARG A 94 -19.20 10.71 7.68
CA ARG A 94 -19.85 9.38 7.70
C ARG A 94 -18.87 8.22 7.55
N LEU A 95 -17.58 8.44 7.78
CA LEU A 95 -16.59 7.37 7.68
C LEU A 95 -16.85 6.28 8.73
N PRO A 96 -16.90 4.99 8.34
CA PRO A 96 -17.01 3.88 9.28
C PRO A 96 -15.64 3.63 9.94
N LEU A 97 -15.26 4.46 10.91
CA LEU A 97 -13.91 4.46 11.50
C LEU A 97 -13.51 3.11 12.12
N GLU A 98 -14.46 2.37 12.70
CA GLU A 98 -14.20 1.04 13.26
C GLU A 98 -13.88 0.01 12.17
N GLU A 99 -14.62 0.03 11.05
CA GLU A 99 -14.34 -0.83 9.89
C GLU A 99 -12.98 -0.50 9.28
N ILE A 100 -12.67 0.80 9.15
CA ILE A 100 -11.38 1.27 8.64
C ILE A 100 -10.25 0.79 9.55
N ALA A 101 -10.34 1.02 10.87
CA ALA A 101 -9.30 0.59 11.80
C ALA A 101 -9.07 -0.93 11.75
N HIS A 102 -10.15 -1.72 11.64
CA HIS A 102 -10.05 -3.17 11.48
C HIS A 102 -9.38 -3.57 10.16
N GLU A 103 -9.75 -2.94 9.05
CA GLU A 103 -9.14 -3.18 7.74
C GLU A 103 -7.66 -2.83 7.73
N LEU A 104 -7.26 -1.68 8.28
CA LEU A 104 -5.85 -1.28 8.37
C LEU A 104 -5.02 -2.30 9.17
N ALA A 105 -5.59 -2.86 10.25
CA ALA A 105 -4.95 -3.95 11.00
C ALA A 105 -4.88 -5.27 10.20
N CYS A 106 -5.86 -5.56 9.36
CA CYS A 106 -5.80 -6.70 8.42
C CYS A 106 -4.71 -6.50 7.36
N GLN A 107 -4.62 -5.30 6.78
CA GLN A 107 -3.58 -4.92 5.81
C GLN A 107 -2.18 -5.02 6.43
N TYR A 108 -1.99 -4.50 7.64
CA TYR A 108 -0.72 -4.59 8.35
C TYR A 108 -0.29 -6.04 8.60
N ARG A 109 -1.20 -6.90 9.09
CA ARG A 109 -0.89 -8.32 9.29
C ARG A 109 -0.52 -9.01 7.99
N ARG A 110 -1.29 -8.77 6.91
CA ARG A 110 -0.98 -9.31 5.59
C ARG A 110 0.37 -8.84 5.06
N PHE A 111 0.77 -7.60 5.32
CA PHE A 111 2.12 -7.12 5.00
C PHE A 111 3.17 -7.98 5.69
N VAL A 112 3.07 -8.14 7.01
CA VAL A 112 4.04 -8.91 7.80
C VAL A 112 4.12 -10.37 7.30
N ASP A 113 2.98 -10.98 7.01
CA ASP A 113 2.92 -12.35 6.48
C ASP A 113 3.62 -12.49 5.11
N LEU A 114 3.48 -11.50 4.22
CA LEU A 114 4.03 -11.53 2.86
C LEU A 114 5.53 -11.22 2.82
N PHE A 115 5.97 -10.22 3.60
CA PHE A 115 7.34 -9.70 3.57
C PHE A 115 8.23 -10.30 4.65
N GLY A 116 7.66 -10.89 5.70
CA GLY A 116 8.39 -11.51 6.82
C GLY A 116 8.97 -10.52 7.82
N HIS A 117 8.62 -9.24 7.72
CA HIS A 117 9.03 -8.16 8.62
C HIS A 117 7.97 -7.06 8.68
N GLU A 118 8.05 -6.17 9.67
CA GLU A 118 7.20 -4.98 9.76
C GLU A 118 7.55 -3.96 8.66
N PRO A 119 6.59 -3.17 8.16
CA PRO A 119 6.87 -2.15 7.15
C PRO A 119 7.82 -1.08 7.71
N THR A 120 8.75 -0.59 6.89
CA THR A 120 9.73 0.42 7.34
C THR A 120 9.10 1.80 7.58
N HIS A 121 7.96 2.07 6.93
CA HIS A 121 7.18 3.29 7.04
C HIS A 121 5.75 3.03 6.51
N LEU A 122 4.87 3.99 6.72
CA LEU A 122 3.47 3.94 6.31
C LEU A 122 3.11 5.19 5.51
N ASP A 123 2.32 4.99 4.47
CA ASP A 123 1.61 6.03 3.73
C ASP A 123 0.28 5.44 3.23
N SER A 124 -0.39 6.07 2.27
CA SER A 124 -1.66 5.56 1.77
C SER A 124 -1.92 5.88 0.31
N HIS A 125 -2.54 4.95 -0.39
CA HIS A 125 -2.97 5.13 -1.76
C HIS A 125 -3.99 6.26 -1.87
N HIS A 126 -3.75 7.16 -2.83
CA HIS A 126 -4.50 8.41 -3.00
C HIS A 126 -4.48 9.37 -1.80
N HIS A 127 -3.54 9.25 -0.85
CA HIS A 127 -3.44 10.12 0.35
C HIS A 127 -4.67 10.08 1.29
N VAL A 128 -5.41 8.97 1.33
CA VAL A 128 -6.60 8.79 2.20
C VAL A 128 -6.34 8.89 3.71
N HIS A 129 -5.08 9.00 4.15
CA HIS A 129 -4.74 9.26 5.55
C HIS A 129 -4.89 10.73 5.97
N MET A 130 -5.17 11.64 5.02
CA MET A 130 -5.31 13.08 5.23
C MET A 130 -6.72 13.49 5.67
#